data_AF-A0A0P7X2D2-F1
#
_entry.id   AF-A0A0P7X2D2-F1
#
_cell.length_a   1.000
_cell.length_b   1.000
_cell.length_c   1.000
_cell.angle_alpha   90.00
_cell.angle_beta   90.00
_cell.angle_gamma   90.00
#
_symmetry.space_group_name_H-M   'P 1'
#
loop_
_entity.id
_entity.type
_entity.pdbx_description
1 polymer ?
#
loop_
_entity_poly.entity_id
_entity_poly.type
_entity_poly.pdbx_seq_one_letter_code
_entity_poly.pdbx_strand_id
1 'polypeptide(L)'
;MTIKSLGNPFDGDQTLIHSKQCGCNDCTNARAGSDSELPIVSDQRQVQANDGPADSEAMLDRAIESAVVRSVFGHNDHSRRSFMKMMGAGTAAALVSSVFPLDKAKAAVKDSLGKLEKTKLNVGFVPITCATPIIMAHPLGFYERYGLDVNVSKTAGWAVARDKSLNGEYDASHMLTPMPLAMTMGAGSSAKRFIMPAVENINGQAIVLHVDHKDKRDPKDWKGFKFGVPFEYSMHNFLLRYYLAEHGVDPDKDVQIRVVPPPEMVANLRAGNLDGYLSPDPFNQRAVWEKVGFIHILTKDIWEGHPCCAFACSQQFASENPNTYGALLRAIIDATQYSQDADNRKEISEAIAPKNYLNQPVAVIQQVLTGRYADGLGEVQNVPDRIDFDPFPWHSMGVWILTQMKRWGYIEGDVDYQDIAEQVYVAGETRKVMEELGYTAPTETYKNHTIMGKTFDPKKPEEYVQSFDIRRS
;
A
#
# COMPACT_ATOMS: atom_id res chain seq x y z
N MET A 1 -11.52 -9.53 -18.72
CA MET A 1 -12.48 -10.32 -17.93
C MET A 1 -11.96 -11.72 -17.80
N THR A 2 -11.49 -12.09 -16.61
CA THR A 2 -11.07 -13.45 -16.32
C THR A 2 -11.55 -13.80 -14.92
N ILE A 3 -12.62 -14.60 -14.88
CA ILE A 3 -13.44 -15.01 -13.73
C ILE A 3 -12.64 -15.94 -12.82
N LYS A 4 -11.59 -15.45 -12.15
CA LYS A 4 -10.48 -16.30 -11.64
C LYS A 4 -10.39 -16.43 -10.12
N SER A 5 -11.06 -15.55 -9.37
CA SER A 5 -11.19 -15.66 -7.89
C SER A 5 -12.57 -16.18 -7.43
N LEU A 6 -13.44 -16.50 -8.40
CA LEU A 6 -14.83 -16.93 -8.22
C LEU A 6 -15.04 -18.40 -8.63
N GLY A 7 -14.02 -19.24 -8.43
CA GLY A 7 -14.17 -20.69 -8.54
C GLY A 7 -15.23 -21.22 -7.57
N ASN A 8 -15.82 -22.37 -7.84
CA ASN A 8 -16.83 -22.94 -6.95
C ASN A 8 -16.17 -23.28 -5.59
N PRO A 9 -16.55 -22.63 -4.48
CA PRO A 9 -15.88 -22.85 -3.19
C PRO A 9 -16.14 -24.24 -2.59
N PHE A 10 -17.11 -24.97 -3.14
CA PHE A 10 -17.41 -26.36 -2.79
C PHE A 10 -16.68 -27.38 -3.67
N ASP A 11 -15.93 -26.93 -4.68
CA ASP A 11 -15.10 -27.79 -5.51
C ASP A 11 -13.77 -28.09 -4.78
N GLY A 12 -13.53 -29.37 -4.50
CA GLY A 12 -12.33 -29.83 -3.81
C GLY A 12 -11.07 -29.87 -4.69
N ASP A 13 -11.23 -29.84 -6.01
CA ASP A 13 -10.13 -29.84 -6.98
C ASP A 13 -9.73 -28.43 -7.40
N GLN A 14 -10.64 -27.46 -7.30
CA GLN A 14 -10.33 -26.05 -7.48
C GLN A 14 -9.66 -25.46 -6.24
N THR A 15 -8.58 -24.71 -6.45
CA THR A 15 -7.99 -23.86 -5.41
C THR A 15 -8.69 -22.52 -5.40
N LEU A 16 -9.01 -22.00 -4.21
CA LEU A 16 -9.49 -20.62 -4.08
C LEU A 16 -8.33 -19.65 -3.88
N ILE A 17 -7.09 -20.14 -3.79
CA ILE A 17 -5.86 -19.36 -3.60
C ILE A 17 -4.93 -19.50 -4.81
N HIS A 18 -4.23 -18.43 -5.17
CA HIS A 18 -3.27 -18.42 -6.28
C HIS A 18 -1.90 -18.95 -5.84
N SER A 19 -1.82 -20.24 -5.48
CA SER A 19 -0.56 -20.88 -5.06
C SER A 19 0.25 -21.46 -6.22
N LYS A 20 1.49 -21.92 -5.95
CA LYS A 20 2.34 -22.69 -6.89
C LYS A 20 1.72 -24.02 -7.39
N GLN A 21 0.60 -24.45 -6.82
CA GLN A 21 -0.15 -25.63 -7.28
C GLN A 21 -1.46 -25.27 -7.98
N CYS A 22 -1.77 -23.98 -8.12
CA CYS A 22 -2.97 -23.52 -8.81
C CYS A 22 -3.05 -24.05 -10.24
N GLY A 23 -4.14 -24.73 -10.59
CA GLY A 23 -4.40 -25.29 -11.92
C GLY A 23 -5.06 -24.30 -12.88
N CYS A 24 -5.13 -23.02 -12.54
CA CYS A 24 -5.78 -22.00 -13.38
C CYS A 24 -5.03 -21.84 -14.71
N ASN A 25 -5.74 -21.60 -15.82
CA ASN A 25 -5.12 -21.48 -17.16
C ASN A 25 -3.97 -20.46 -17.21
N ASP A 26 -4.03 -19.36 -16.46
CA ASP A 26 -2.93 -18.39 -16.40
C ASP A 26 -1.75 -18.89 -15.57
N CYS A 27 -2.03 -19.66 -14.51
CA CYS A 27 -1.05 -20.23 -13.60
C CYS A 27 -0.33 -21.41 -14.25
N THR A 28 -1.04 -22.21 -15.06
CA THR A 28 -0.47 -23.28 -15.88
C THR A 28 0.27 -22.72 -17.09
N ASN A 29 -0.24 -21.67 -17.76
CA ASN A 29 0.48 -21.00 -18.85
C ASN A 29 1.73 -20.26 -18.36
N ALA A 30 1.68 -19.63 -17.19
CA ALA A 30 2.85 -19.00 -16.57
C ALA A 30 3.92 -20.03 -16.16
N ARG A 31 3.52 -21.24 -15.75
CA ARG A 31 4.44 -22.36 -15.48
C ARG A 31 4.98 -23.02 -16.75
N ALA A 32 4.16 -23.11 -17.80
CA ALA A 32 4.58 -23.66 -19.09
C ALA A 32 5.58 -22.75 -19.82
N GLY A 33 5.65 -21.46 -19.47
CA GLY A 33 6.59 -20.50 -20.03
C GLY A 33 8.03 -20.57 -19.48
N SER A 34 8.33 -21.45 -18.52
CA SER A 34 9.65 -21.46 -17.86
C SER A 34 10.64 -22.55 -18.32
N ASP A 35 10.25 -23.52 -19.16
CA ASP A 35 11.17 -24.54 -19.68
C ASP A 35 10.84 -24.97 -21.13
N SER A 36 11.73 -24.56 -22.06
CA SER A 36 12.06 -25.12 -23.40
C SER A 36 10.97 -25.53 -24.42
N GLU A 37 11.18 -25.03 -25.65
CA GLU A 37 10.91 -25.59 -27.00
C GLU A 37 9.66 -26.46 -27.24
N LEU A 38 8.80 -25.95 -28.13
CA LEU A 38 7.67 -26.64 -28.77
C LEU A 38 8.07 -27.99 -29.36
N PRO A 39 7.20 -29.01 -29.22
CA PRO A 39 6.62 -29.56 -30.44
C PRO A 39 5.10 -29.71 -30.39
N ILE A 40 4.53 -29.51 -31.57
CA ILE A 40 3.13 -29.73 -31.96
C ILE A 40 2.82 -31.24 -31.85
N VAL A 41 1.85 -31.62 -31.02
CA VAL A 41 1.07 -32.84 -31.22
C VAL A 41 -0.40 -32.56 -30.91
N SER A 42 -1.20 -32.74 -31.96
CA SER A 42 -2.65 -32.78 -31.93
C SER A 42 -3.15 -34.00 -31.16
N ASP A 43 -3.92 -33.79 -30.09
CA ASP A 43 -4.92 -34.77 -29.69
C ASP A 43 -6.20 -34.07 -29.22
N GLN A 44 -7.28 -34.36 -29.95
CA GLN A 44 -8.61 -33.86 -29.70
C GLN A 44 -9.21 -34.63 -28.52
N ARG A 45 -9.17 -34.04 -27.33
CA ARG A 45 -10.19 -34.33 -26.30
C ARG A 45 -10.88 -33.04 -25.92
N GLN A 46 -12.10 -32.90 -26.43
CA GLN A 46 -13.06 -31.91 -25.95
C GLN A 46 -13.26 -32.10 -24.44
N VAL A 47 -12.61 -31.26 -23.64
CA VAL A 47 -13.06 -30.98 -22.28
C VAL A 47 -14.04 -29.82 -22.42
N GLN A 48 -15.31 -30.11 -22.15
CA GLN A 48 -16.39 -29.13 -22.15
C GLN A 48 -16.03 -27.96 -21.23
N ALA A 49 -15.97 -26.77 -21.80
CA ALA A 49 -15.92 -25.52 -21.05
C ALA A 49 -17.36 -25.16 -20.62
N ASN A 50 -17.65 -25.37 -19.33
CA ASN A 50 -18.81 -24.86 -18.58
C ASN A 50 -18.25 -24.53 -17.19
N ASP A 51 -18.59 -23.47 -16.44
CA ASP A 51 -19.40 -22.27 -16.62
C ASP A 51 -18.89 -21.32 -15.53
N GLY A 52 -18.38 -20.14 -15.90
CA GLY A 52 -18.26 -19.02 -14.96
C GLY A 52 -19.53 -18.18 -15.04
N PRO A 53 -20.10 -17.69 -13.94
CA PRO A 53 -21.29 -16.86 -14.02
C PRO A 53 -21.01 -15.59 -14.84
N ALA A 54 -21.75 -15.43 -15.94
CA ALA A 54 -21.59 -14.31 -16.87
C ALA A 54 -22.29 -13.02 -16.39
N ASP A 55 -22.88 -13.03 -15.19
CA ASP A 55 -23.62 -11.92 -14.59
C ASP A 55 -23.04 -11.53 -13.22
N SER A 56 -22.93 -10.22 -13.00
CA SER A 56 -22.51 -9.55 -11.77
C SER A 56 -23.20 -10.07 -10.51
N GLU A 57 -24.48 -10.45 -10.59
CA GLU A 57 -25.22 -10.98 -9.46
C GLU A 57 -24.71 -12.37 -9.05
N ALA A 58 -24.47 -13.24 -10.04
CA ALA A 58 -23.96 -14.58 -9.79
C ALA A 58 -22.45 -14.57 -9.42
N MET A 59 -21.71 -13.53 -9.81
CA MET A 59 -20.36 -13.26 -9.30
C MET A 59 -20.39 -12.86 -7.82
N LEU A 60 -21.31 -11.96 -7.41
CA LEU A 60 -21.49 -11.56 -6.02
C LEU A 60 -21.91 -12.75 -5.14
N ASP A 61 -22.86 -13.57 -5.60
CA ASP A 61 -23.25 -14.80 -4.90
C ASP A 61 -22.06 -15.74 -4.68
N ARG A 62 -21.19 -15.87 -5.69
CA ARG A 62 -19.99 -16.71 -5.61
C ARG A 62 -18.92 -16.13 -4.69
N ALA A 63 -18.79 -14.80 -4.63
CA ALA A 63 -17.90 -14.12 -3.68
C ALA A 63 -18.36 -14.34 -2.24
N ILE A 64 -19.67 -14.23 -1.99
CA ILE A 64 -20.28 -14.46 -0.67
C ILE A 64 -20.10 -15.90 -0.22
N GLU A 65 -20.41 -16.87 -1.10
CA GLU A 65 -20.16 -18.28 -0.81
C GLU A 65 -18.69 -18.53 -0.48
N SER A 66 -17.77 -17.93 -1.24
CA SER A 66 -16.33 -18.09 -1.02
C SER A 66 -15.87 -17.49 0.31
N ALA A 67 -16.39 -16.32 0.70
CA ALA A 67 -16.09 -15.68 1.97
C ALA A 67 -16.59 -16.52 3.16
N VAL A 68 -17.83 -16.99 3.11
CA VAL A 68 -18.42 -17.85 4.16
C VAL A 68 -17.65 -19.15 4.29
N VAL A 69 -17.39 -19.84 3.18
CA VAL A 69 -16.65 -21.10 3.19
C VAL A 69 -15.24 -20.88 3.75
N ARG A 70 -14.52 -19.84 3.32
CA ARG A 70 -13.19 -19.53 3.87
C ARG A 70 -13.24 -19.27 5.37
N SER A 71 -14.25 -18.55 5.87
CA SER A 71 -14.43 -18.32 7.31
C SER A 71 -14.66 -19.63 8.08
N VAL A 72 -15.51 -20.53 7.57
CA VAL A 72 -15.74 -21.86 8.18
C VAL A 72 -14.44 -22.67 8.31
N PHE A 73 -13.53 -22.55 7.34
CA PHE A 73 -12.25 -23.25 7.34
C PHE A 73 -11.08 -22.42 7.88
N GLY A 74 -11.33 -21.27 8.54
CA GLY A 74 -10.28 -20.41 9.10
C GLY A 74 -9.24 -19.97 8.05
N HIS A 75 -9.69 -19.68 6.83
CA HIS A 75 -8.87 -19.33 5.66
C HIS A 75 -7.86 -20.40 5.22
N ASN A 76 -7.97 -21.64 5.71
CA ASN A 76 -7.11 -22.75 5.31
C ASN A 76 -7.68 -23.51 4.09
N ASP A 77 -7.23 -23.15 2.88
CA ASP A 77 -7.72 -23.77 1.64
C ASP A 77 -7.39 -25.27 1.52
N HIS A 78 -6.32 -25.75 2.17
CA HIS A 78 -5.99 -27.18 2.18
C HIS A 78 -7.03 -27.98 2.97
N SER A 79 -7.38 -27.52 4.17
CA SER A 79 -8.43 -28.12 4.99
C SER A 79 -9.78 -28.10 4.28
N ARG A 80 -10.12 -26.98 3.62
CA ARG A 80 -11.32 -26.88 2.78
C ARG A 80 -11.31 -27.95 1.68
N ARG A 81 -10.27 -28.01 0.83
CA ARG A 81 -10.21 -28.97 -0.29
C ARG A 81 -10.28 -30.41 0.18
N SER A 82 -9.56 -30.77 1.23
CA SER A 82 -9.59 -32.11 1.81
C SER A 82 -10.99 -32.50 2.29
N PHE A 83 -11.69 -31.57 2.95
CA PHE A 83 -13.08 -31.75 3.36
C PHE A 83 -14.03 -31.91 2.15
N MET A 84 -13.90 -31.05 1.13
CA MET A 84 -14.74 -31.10 -0.07
C MET A 84 -14.55 -32.40 -0.85
N LYS A 85 -13.31 -32.91 -0.96
CA LYS A 85 -13.01 -34.21 -1.59
C LYS A 85 -13.58 -35.39 -0.82
N MET A 86 -13.61 -35.30 0.51
CA MET A 86 -14.12 -36.36 1.38
C MET A 86 -15.66 -36.46 1.35
N MET A 87 -16.35 -35.31 1.35
CA MET A 87 -17.81 -35.25 1.50
C MET A 87 -18.56 -35.16 0.16
N GLY A 88 -17.89 -34.71 -0.90
CA GLY A 88 -18.52 -34.31 -2.16
C GLY A 88 -19.16 -32.92 -2.08
N ALA A 89 -19.13 -32.18 -3.20
CA ALA A 89 -19.53 -30.76 -3.24
C ALA A 89 -20.96 -30.51 -2.76
N GLY A 90 -21.92 -31.36 -3.14
CA GLY A 90 -23.34 -31.21 -2.75
C GLY A 90 -23.58 -31.41 -1.25
N THR A 91 -22.96 -32.43 -0.66
CA THR A 91 -23.08 -32.71 0.78
C THR A 91 -22.40 -31.63 1.61
N ALA A 92 -21.23 -31.16 1.19
CA ALA A 92 -20.52 -30.10 1.86
C ALA A 92 -21.28 -28.77 1.81
N ALA A 93 -21.89 -28.42 0.67
CA ALA A 93 -22.75 -27.25 0.55
C ALA A 93 -23.96 -27.33 1.49
N ALA A 94 -24.59 -28.49 1.62
CA ALA A 94 -25.71 -28.71 2.54
C ALA A 94 -25.30 -28.57 4.02
N LEU A 95 -24.11 -29.07 4.39
CA LEU A 95 -23.58 -28.96 5.76
C LEU A 95 -23.15 -27.53 6.10
N VAL A 96 -22.54 -26.80 5.17
CA VAL A 96 -22.23 -25.38 5.39
C VAL A 96 -23.53 -24.58 5.51
N SER A 97 -24.52 -24.88 4.66
CA SER A 97 -25.84 -24.21 4.67
C SER A 97 -26.66 -24.48 5.93
N SER A 98 -26.48 -25.65 6.55
CA SER A 98 -27.19 -26.01 7.79
C SER A 98 -26.66 -25.30 9.03
N VAL A 99 -25.37 -24.93 9.02
CA VAL A 99 -24.72 -24.15 10.08
C VAL A 99 -24.81 -22.65 9.80
N PHE A 100 -24.78 -22.25 8.53
CA PHE A 100 -24.83 -20.86 8.09
C PHE A 100 -25.78 -20.70 6.90
N PRO A 101 -26.95 -20.04 7.05
CA PRO A 101 -27.96 -19.97 6.01
C PRO A 101 -27.50 -19.07 4.84
N LEU A 102 -26.80 -19.67 3.87
CA LEU A 102 -26.16 -18.99 2.75
C LEU A 102 -27.11 -18.11 1.94
N ASP A 103 -28.34 -18.56 1.68
CA ASP A 103 -29.30 -17.77 0.91
C ASP A 103 -29.75 -16.50 1.65
N LYS A 104 -29.86 -16.57 2.99
CA LYS A 104 -30.14 -15.40 3.83
C LYS A 104 -28.94 -14.48 3.90
N ALA A 105 -27.72 -15.02 3.94
CA ALA A 105 -26.50 -14.23 3.89
C ALA A 105 -26.33 -13.52 2.54
N LYS A 106 -26.61 -14.20 1.43
CA LYS A 106 -26.63 -13.62 0.08
C LYS A 106 -27.65 -12.50 -0.03
N ALA A 107 -28.88 -12.73 0.43
CA ALA A 107 -29.93 -11.71 0.44
C ALA A 107 -29.56 -10.51 1.33
N ALA A 108 -29.06 -10.74 2.55
CA ALA A 108 -28.65 -9.67 3.46
C ALA A 108 -27.45 -8.87 2.93
N VAL A 109 -26.48 -9.53 2.30
CA VAL A 109 -25.32 -8.86 1.71
C VAL A 109 -25.73 -8.06 0.46
N LYS A 110 -26.58 -8.62 -0.41
CA LYS A 110 -27.17 -7.91 -1.56
C LYS A 110 -27.99 -6.68 -1.13
N ASP A 111 -28.79 -6.81 -0.08
CA ASP A 111 -29.53 -5.69 0.49
C ASP A 111 -28.61 -4.65 1.15
N SER A 112 -27.46 -5.07 1.70
CA SER A 112 -26.51 -4.17 2.38
C SER A 112 -25.50 -3.47 1.46
N LEU A 113 -25.13 -4.07 0.32
CA LEU A 113 -24.04 -3.55 -0.53
C LEU A 113 -24.50 -2.57 -1.62
N GLY A 114 -25.81 -2.40 -1.82
CA GLY A 114 -26.34 -1.53 -2.87
C GLY A 114 -25.85 -1.92 -4.27
N LYS A 115 -26.34 -1.21 -5.29
CA LYS A 115 -25.79 -1.35 -6.64
C LYS A 115 -24.61 -0.40 -6.79
N LEU A 116 -23.46 -0.91 -7.27
CA LEU A 116 -22.30 -0.07 -7.58
C LEU A 116 -22.68 1.00 -8.61
N GLU A 117 -22.43 2.27 -8.27
CA GLU A 117 -22.70 3.42 -9.15
C GLU A 117 -21.74 3.42 -10.34
N LYS A 118 -20.50 3.01 -10.08
CA LYS A 118 -19.40 2.91 -11.05
C LYS A 118 -18.58 1.64 -10.81
N THR A 119 -18.40 0.82 -11.85
CA THR A 119 -17.61 -0.42 -11.76
C THR A 119 -16.22 -0.28 -12.36
N LYS A 120 -16.06 0.56 -13.39
CA LYS A 120 -14.77 0.83 -14.03
C LYS A 120 -14.08 2.01 -13.37
N LEU A 121 -12.93 1.80 -12.75
CA LEU A 121 -12.22 2.83 -12.01
C LEU A 121 -10.81 3.04 -12.54
N ASN A 122 -10.32 4.28 -12.47
CA ASN A 122 -8.92 4.60 -12.71
C ASN A 122 -8.22 4.90 -11.38
N VAL A 123 -7.20 4.11 -11.06
CA VAL A 123 -6.37 4.32 -9.87
C VAL A 123 -4.94 4.61 -10.29
N GLY A 124 -4.41 5.76 -9.87
CA GLY A 124 -3.02 6.15 -10.13
C GLY A 124 -2.04 5.58 -9.12
N PHE A 125 -0.83 5.21 -9.55
CA PHE A 125 0.25 4.85 -8.63
C PHE A 125 1.65 5.26 -9.11
N VAL A 126 2.51 5.62 -8.16
CA VAL A 126 3.95 5.77 -8.37
C VAL A 126 4.61 4.40 -8.14
N PRO A 127 5.51 3.92 -9.01
CA PRO A 127 6.01 2.54 -8.99
C PRO A 127 7.04 2.30 -7.86
N ILE A 128 6.54 2.20 -6.63
CA ILE A 128 7.30 1.93 -5.39
C ILE A 128 6.62 0.81 -4.59
N THR A 129 7.35 0.15 -3.69
CA THR A 129 6.82 -0.96 -2.88
C THR A 129 5.70 -0.54 -1.92
N CYS A 130 5.59 0.75 -1.62
CA CYS A 130 4.48 1.31 -0.86
C CYS A 130 3.12 1.12 -1.54
N ALA A 131 3.09 1.07 -2.88
CA ALA A 131 1.85 0.86 -3.64
C ALA A 131 1.41 -0.61 -3.71
N THR A 132 2.07 -1.51 -2.96
CA THR A 132 1.80 -2.96 -2.97
C THR A 132 0.31 -3.28 -2.88
N PRO A 133 -0.48 -2.74 -1.93
CA PRO A 133 -1.91 -3.05 -1.83
C PRO A 133 -2.69 -2.65 -3.09
N ILE A 134 -2.41 -1.49 -3.69
CA ILE A 134 -3.08 -1.03 -4.92
C ILE A 134 -2.74 -1.91 -6.12
N ILE A 135 -1.45 -2.21 -6.31
CA ILE A 135 -0.99 -2.85 -7.55
C ILE A 135 -1.19 -4.36 -7.54
N MET A 136 -1.09 -5.00 -6.38
CA MET A 136 -1.31 -6.44 -6.26
C MET A 136 -2.81 -6.79 -6.24
N ALA A 137 -3.67 -5.84 -5.86
CA ALA A 137 -5.12 -6.04 -5.82
C ALA A 137 -5.70 -6.41 -7.20
N HIS A 138 -5.09 -5.95 -8.29
CA HIS A 138 -5.49 -6.29 -9.66
C HIS A 138 -5.14 -7.75 -10.05
N PRO A 139 -3.86 -8.18 -10.07
CA PRO A 139 -3.49 -9.54 -10.48
C PRO A 139 -3.94 -10.63 -9.49
N LEU A 140 -4.18 -10.30 -8.22
CA LEU A 140 -4.68 -11.23 -7.20
C LEU A 140 -6.21 -11.20 -7.03
N GLY A 141 -6.92 -10.41 -7.85
CA GLY A 141 -8.38 -10.44 -7.93
C GLY A 141 -9.13 -9.80 -6.75
N PHE A 142 -8.48 -8.95 -5.96
CA PHE A 142 -9.13 -8.23 -4.86
C PHE A 142 -10.18 -7.25 -5.38
N TYR A 143 -9.91 -6.52 -6.46
CA TYR A 143 -10.92 -5.62 -7.04
C TYR A 143 -12.12 -6.38 -7.62
N GLU A 144 -11.87 -7.46 -8.36
CA GLU A 144 -12.92 -8.28 -8.97
C GLU A 144 -13.86 -8.89 -7.91
N ARG A 145 -13.31 -9.31 -6.76
CA ARG A 145 -14.10 -9.83 -5.62
C ARG A 145 -15.21 -8.89 -5.16
N TYR A 146 -14.98 -7.58 -5.29
CA TYR A 146 -15.93 -6.53 -4.91
C TYR A 146 -16.66 -5.92 -6.11
N GLY A 147 -16.63 -6.58 -7.28
CA GLY A 147 -17.36 -6.15 -8.48
C GLY A 147 -16.72 -4.99 -9.25
N LEU A 148 -15.44 -4.72 -9.01
CA LEU A 148 -14.71 -3.59 -9.60
C LEU A 148 -13.76 -4.03 -10.72
N ASP A 149 -13.75 -3.25 -11.80
CA ASP A 149 -12.82 -3.31 -12.92
C ASP A 149 -11.87 -2.11 -12.81
N VAL A 150 -10.74 -2.29 -12.11
CA VAL A 150 -9.83 -1.20 -11.78
C VAL A 150 -8.63 -1.19 -12.74
N ASN A 151 -8.52 -0.11 -13.49
CA ASN A 151 -7.34 0.23 -14.26
C ASN A 151 -6.29 0.89 -13.35
N VAL A 152 -5.26 0.13 -12.98
CA VAL A 152 -4.15 0.60 -12.15
C VAL A 152 -3.06 1.18 -13.06
N SER A 153 -2.90 2.50 -13.03
CA SER A 153 -2.09 3.26 -14.00
C SER A 153 -0.86 3.88 -13.36
N LYS A 154 0.31 3.66 -13.99
CA LYS A 154 1.56 4.27 -13.55
C LYS A 154 1.57 5.78 -13.74
N THR A 155 2.14 6.45 -12.76
CA THR A 155 2.36 7.89 -12.76
C THR A 155 3.87 8.18 -12.67
N ALA A 156 4.31 9.20 -13.42
CA ALA A 156 5.73 9.58 -13.50
C ALA A 156 6.29 10.16 -12.19
N GLY A 157 5.44 10.71 -11.33
CA GLY A 157 5.83 11.28 -10.05
C GLY A 157 4.63 11.89 -9.33
N TRP A 158 4.88 12.41 -8.13
CA TRP A 158 3.82 12.83 -7.20
C TRP A 158 3.07 14.10 -7.64
N ALA A 159 3.75 15.04 -8.29
CA ALA A 159 3.09 16.23 -8.85
C ALA A 159 2.04 15.83 -9.91
N VAL A 160 2.38 14.89 -10.80
CA VAL A 160 1.45 14.38 -11.82
C VAL A 160 0.31 13.60 -11.16
N ALA A 161 0.58 12.83 -10.10
CA ALA A 161 -0.46 12.09 -9.37
C ALA A 161 -1.47 13.05 -8.72
N ARG A 162 -0.97 14.12 -8.09
CA ARG A 162 -1.78 15.22 -7.53
C ARG A 162 -2.65 15.85 -8.61
N ASP A 163 -2.05 16.31 -9.71
CA ASP A 163 -2.75 17.07 -10.74
C ASP A 163 -3.86 16.23 -11.41
N LYS A 164 -3.59 14.97 -11.72
CA LYS A 164 -4.59 14.03 -12.25
C LYS A 164 -5.73 13.76 -11.26
N SER A 165 -5.42 13.64 -9.97
CA SER A 165 -6.43 13.45 -8.93
C SER A 165 -7.30 14.70 -8.75
N LEU A 166 -6.72 15.90 -8.80
CA LEU A 166 -7.45 17.16 -8.74
C LEU A 166 -8.41 17.31 -9.93
N ASN A 167 -7.96 16.92 -11.12
CA ASN A 167 -8.72 16.97 -12.36
C ASN A 167 -9.77 15.85 -12.52
N GLY A 168 -9.82 14.88 -11.60
CA GLY A 168 -10.76 13.76 -11.67
C GLY A 168 -10.41 12.73 -12.75
N GLU A 169 -9.17 12.73 -13.25
CA GLU A 169 -8.67 11.66 -14.14
C GLU A 169 -8.50 10.33 -13.37
N TYR A 170 -8.25 10.43 -12.07
CA TYR A 170 -8.19 9.32 -11.13
C TYR A 170 -9.38 9.37 -10.17
N ASP A 171 -10.06 8.24 -10.04
CA ASP A 171 -11.13 8.04 -9.05
C ASP A 171 -10.55 7.96 -7.64
N ALA A 172 -9.39 7.30 -7.52
CA ALA A 172 -8.55 7.25 -6.34
C ALA A 172 -7.08 7.19 -6.74
N SER A 173 -6.17 7.45 -5.80
CA SER A 173 -4.74 7.44 -6.08
C SER A 173 -3.94 6.94 -4.89
N HIS A 174 -2.84 6.27 -5.20
CA HIS A 174 -1.67 6.22 -4.34
C HIS A 174 -1.22 7.66 -4.05
N MET A 175 -1.07 8.00 -2.78
CA MET A 175 -0.61 9.31 -2.33
C MET A 175 0.38 9.17 -1.19
N LEU A 176 1.19 10.20 -0.97
CA LEU A 176 1.97 10.33 0.26
C LEU A 176 1.03 10.83 1.35
N THR A 177 1.13 10.32 2.57
CA THR A 177 0.18 10.65 3.66
C THR A 177 0.01 12.15 3.95
N PRO A 178 0.99 13.04 3.69
CA PRO A 178 0.76 14.49 3.80
C PRO A 178 0.01 15.13 2.62
N MET A 179 -0.04 14.49 1.44
CA MET A 179 -0.66 15.08 0.25
C MET A 179 -2.16 15.33 0.43
N PRO A 180 -2.99 14.40 0.94
CA PRO A 180 -4.42 14.66 1.16
C PRO A 180 -4.68 15.84 2.12
N LEU A 181 -3.83 16.02 3.15
CA LEU A 181 -3.90 17.16 4.07
C LEU A 181 -3.57 18.46 3.34
N ALA A 182 -2.43 18.49 2.64
CA ALA A 182 -1.99 19.66 1.89
C ALA A 182 -3.00 20.09 0.82
N MET A 183 -3.53 19.12 0.06
CA MET A 183 -4.55 19.37 -0.98
C MET A 183 -5.86 19.89 -0.39
N THR A 184 -6.28 19.36 0.76
CA THR A 184 -7.50 19.84 1.46
C THR A 184 -7.33 21.26 1.97
N MET A 185 -6.13 21.62 2.45
CA MET A 185 -5.79 22.98 2.90
C MET A 185 -5.45 23.95 1.76
N GLY A 186 -5.25 23.47 0.52
CA GLY A 186 -4.74 24.29 -0.59
C GLY A 186 -3.24 24.64 -0.47
N ALA A 187 -2.49 23.91 0.35
CA ALA A 187 -1.04 24.07 0.43
C ALA A 187 -0.37 23.47 -0.83
N GLY A 188 0.22 24.33 -1.66
CA GLY A 188 0.92 23.92 -2.88
C GLY A 188 0.02 23.46 -4.04
N SER A 189 -1.29 23.68 -3.96
CA SER A 189 -2.26 23.44 -5.05
C SER A 189 -3.55 24.24 -4.83
N SER A 190 -4.53 24.11 -5.73
CA SER A 190 -5.90 24.51 -5.43
C SER A 190 -6.46 23.65 -4.28
N ALA A 191 -7.23 24.28 -3.40
CA ALA A 191 -7.89 23.58 -2.30
C ALA A 191 -9.01 22.67 -2.86
N LYS A 192 -8.93 21.39 -2.55
CA LYS A 192 -9.99 20.41 -2.86
C LYS A 192 -10.03 19.37 -1.74
N ARG A 193 -11.22 19.09 -1.21
CA ARG A 193 -11.38 18.12 -0.13
C ARG A 193 -11.05 16.71 -0.60
N PHE A 194 -10.07 16.11 0.07
CA PHE A 194 -9.67 14.71 -0.12
C PHE A 194 -9.83 13.94 1.19
N ILE A 195 -10.13 12.66 1.06
CA ILE A 195 -10.14 11.71 2.17
C ILE A 195 -9.08 10.64 1.94
N MET A 196 -8.60 10.11 3.05
CA MET A 196 -7.53 9.13 3.14
C MET A 196 -8.00 7.97 4.03
N PRO A 197 -8.77 7.01 3.47
CA PRO A 197 -9.35 5.95 4.26
C PRO A 197 -8.42 4.78 4.57
N ALA A 198 -7.27 4.68 3.93
CA ALA A 198 -6.31 3.64 4.26
C ALA A 198 -4.86 4.11 4.10
N VAL A 199 -4.04 3.81 5.10
CA VAL A 199 -2.58 3.82 4.96
C VAL A 199 -2.19 2.56 4.18
N GLU A 200 -1.37 2.68 3.15
CA GLU A 200 -0.96 1.51 2.37
C GLU A 200 0.22 0.81 3.01
N ASN A 201 1.11 1.55 3.65
CA ASN A 201 2.25 0.97 4.33
C ASN A 201 2.74 1.85 5.48
N ILE A 202 3.33 1.19 6.48
CA ILE A 202 4.14 1.80 7.51
C ILE A 202 5.61 1.45 7.28
N ASN A 203 6.53 2.28 7.78
CA ASN A 203 7.97 2.14 7.53
C ASN A 203 8.27 2.09 6.01
N GLY A 204 9.22 1.25 5.57
CA GLY A 204 9.51 0.97 4.16
C GLY A 204 10.39 2.00 3.44
N GLN A 205 11.15 2.77 4.21
CA GLN A 205 12.03 3.81 3.69
C GLN A 205 13.38 3.81 4.39
N ALA A 206 14.33 4.52 3.80
CA ALA A 206 15.66 4.65 4.34
C ALA A 206 16.29 5.98 3.91
N ILE A 207 17.27 6.43 4.69
CA ILE A 207 18.29 7.34 4.20
C ILE A 207 19.38 6.50 3.55
N VAL A 208 19.66 6.77 2.28
CA VAL A 208 20.75 6.17 1.52
C VAL A 208 21.77 7.24 1.21
N LEU A 209 23.06 6.91 1.36
CA LEU A 209 24.17 7.76 0.98
C LEU A 209 24.93 7.13 -0.19
N HIS A 210 25.55 7.98 -1.01
CA HIS A 210 26.49 7.53 -2.04
C HIS A 210 27.66 6.77 -1.41
N VAL A 211 28.20 5.75 -2.10
CA VAL A 211 29.30 4.93 -1.57
C VAL A 211 30.57 5.71 -1.22
N ASP A 212 30.75 6.90 -1.78
CA ASP A 212 31.89 7.79 -1.48
C ASP A 212 31.79 8.43 -0.09
N HIS A 213 30.62 8.37 0.57
CA HIS A 213 30.38 8.97 1.89
C HIS A 213 30.38 7.93 3.03
N LYS A 214 31.02 6.77 2.84
CA LYS A 214 31.12 5.71 3.87
C LYS A 214 31.82 6.17 5.15
N ASP A 215 32.70 7.16 5.05
CA ASP A 215 33.43 7.80 6.14
C ASP A 215 32.67 8.99 6.76
N LYS A 216 31.62 9.49 6.11
CA LYS A 216 30.81 10.65 6.53
C LYS A 216 29.41 10.23 6.95
N ARG A 217 29.33 9.42 8.00
CA ARG A 217 28.06 8.89 8.52
C ARG A 217 27.49 9.66 9.70
N ASP A 218 28.24 10.56 10.32
CA ASP A 218 27.68 11.51 11.29
C ASP A 218 26.94 12.61 10.51
N PRO A 219 25.65 12.86 10.76
CA PRO A 219 24.91 13.90 10.06
C PRO A 219 25.53 15.29 10.17
N LYS A 220 26.31 15.57 11.22
CA LYS A 220 27.03 16.84 11.37
C LYS A 220 28.03 17.12 10.25
N ASP A 221 28.53 16.08 9.58
CA ASP A 221 29.45 16.17 8.45
C ASP A 221 28.74 16.41 7.11
N TRP A 222 27.40 16.47 7.09
CA TRP A 222 26.61 16.57 5.86
C TRP A 222 26.38 18.00 5.39
N LYS A 223 26.98 19.01 6.04
CA LYS A 223 26.88 20.40 5.56
C LYS A 223 27.39 20.49 4.11
N GLY A 224 26.57 21.05 3.24
CA GLY A 224 26.78 21.15 1.79
C GLY A 224 26.22 19.98 0.98
N PHE A 225 25.72 18.92 1.62
CA PHE A 225 25.16 17.76 0.91
C PHE A 225 23.89 18.13 0.15
N LYS A 226 23.67 17.41 -0.95
CA LYS A 226 22.46 17.44 -1.76
C LYS A 226 21.66 16.17 -1.52
N PHE A 227 20.50 16.30 -0.89
CA PHE A 227 19.58 15.22 -0.64
C PHE A 227 18.42 15.20 -1.64
N GLY A 228 18.05 14.01 -2.10
CA GLY A 228 16.81 13.78 -2.83
C GLY A 228 15.66 13.40 -1.88
N VAL A 229 14.46 13.93 -2.17
CA VAL A 229 13.19 13.46 -1.60
C VAL A 229 12.15 13.37 -2.71
N PRO A 230 11.16 12.47 -2.63
CA PRO A 230 10.19 12.29 -3.70
C PRO A 230 9.28 13.49 -3.96
N PHE A 231 8.94 14.23 -2.90
CA PHE A 231 7.99 15.35 -2.97
C PHE A 231 8.09 16.22 -1.72
N GLU A 232 7.66 17.48 -1.81
CA GLU A 232 7.66 18.41 -0.67
C GLU A 232 6.71 17.96 0.45
N TYR A 233 5.46 17.64 0.09
CA TYR A 233 4.43 17.16 1.02
C TYR A 233 4.57 15.65 1.22
N SER A 234 5.66 15.22 1.86
CA SER A 234 6.00 13.81 2.02
C SER A 234 6.63 13.51 3.38
N MET A 235 6.37 12.29 3.88
CA MET A 235 7.02 11.78 5.07
C MET A 235 8.55 11.74 4.93
N HIS A 236 9.03 11.47 3.73
CA HIS A 236 10.44 11.54 3.36
C HIS A 236 11.07 12.90 3.65
N ASN A 237 10.42 13.98 3.20
CA ASN A 237 10.91 15.34 3.45
C ASN A 237 10.85 15.65 4.95
N PHE A 238 9.74 15.35 5.62
CA PHE A 238 9.59 15.68 7.04
C PHE A 238 10.51 14.86 7.94
N LEU A 239 10.70 13.57 7.69
CA LEU A 239 11.62 12.72 8.45
C LEU A 239 13.08 13.07 8.18
N LEU A 240 13.46 13.41 6.93
CA LEU A 240 14.81 13.87 6.64
C LEU A 240 15.11 15.19 7.35
N ARG A 241 14.18 16.16 7.26
CA ARG A 241 14.29 17.44 7.97
C ARG A 241 14.38 17.25 9.48
N TYR A 242 13.57 16.35 10.05
CA TYR A 242 13.60 16.00 11.46
C TYR A 242 14.98 15.44 11.83
N TYR A 243 15.44 14.42 11.11
CA TYR A 243 16.73 13.77 11.35
C TYR A 243 17.91 14.73 11.29
N LEU A 244 17.95 15.61 10.28
CA LEU A 244 18.98 16.65 10.15
C LEU A 244 18.93 17.65 11.32
N ALA A 245 17.74 18.18 11.60
CA ALA A 245 17.56 19.23 12.61
C ALA A 245 17.92 18.73 14.02
N GLU A 246 17.54 17.52 14.40
CA GLU A 246 17.89 16.95 15.70
C GLU A 246 19.40 16.64 15.83
N HIS A 247 20.13 16.58 14.71
CA HIS A 247 21.60 16.51 14.70
C HIS A 247 22.27 17.89 14.54
N GLY A 248 21.51 18.98 14.60
CA GLY A 248 22.03 20.34 14.51
C GLY A 248 22.35 20.83 13.10
N VAL A 249 21.81 20.17 12.07
CA VAL A 249 21.96 20.57 10.66
C VAL A 249 20.66 21.21 10.19
N ASP A 250 20.72 22.48 9.80
CA ASP A 250 19.55 23.20 9.31
C ASP A 250 19.21 22.75 7.86
N PRO A 251 18.03 22.16 7.61
CA PRO A 251 17.71 21.58 6.31
C PRO A 251 17.51 22.59 5.17
N ASP A 252 17.33 23.88 5.45
CA ASP A 252 17.19 24.92 4.41
C ASP A 252 18.46 25.79 4.26
N LYS A 253 19.42 25.68 5.17
CA LYS A 253 20.66 26.49 5.16
C LYS A 253 21.92 25.67 4.98
N ASP A 254 22.01 24.54 5.67
CA ASP A 254 23.23 23.73 5.71
C ASP A 254 23.25 22.66 4.60
N VAL A 255 22.11 22.27 4.04
CA VAL A 255 22.01 21.27 2.96
C VAL A 255 21.07 21.74 1.85
N GLN A 256 21.03 21.00 0.74
CA GLN A 256 20.04 21.20 -0.33
C GLN A 256 19.11 19.99 -0.40
N ILE A 257 17.81 20.19 -0.18
CA ILE A 257 16.80 19.14 -0.40
C ILE A 257 16.13 19.38 -1.76
N ARG A 258 16.18 18.38 -2.65
CA ARG A 258 15.67 18.44 -4.02
C ARG A 258 14.56 17.43 -4.22
N VAL A 259 13.50 17.85 -4.90
CA VAL A 259 12.44 16.94 -5.34
C VAL A 259 12.93 16.13 -6.53
N VAL A 260 12.99 14.81 -6.37
CA VAL A 260 13.44 13.86 -7.40
C VAL A 260 12.47 12.68 -7.43
N PRO A 261 11.84 12.34 -8.57
CA PRO A 261 10.98 11.17 -8.66
C PRO A 261 11.73 9.88 -8.26
N PRO A 262 11.11 8.95 -7.51
CA PRO A 262 11.79 7.72 -7.07
C PRO A 262 12.51 6.94 -8.18
N PRO A 263 11.94 6.77 -9.40
CA PRO A 263 12.64 6.09 -10.51
C PRO A 263 13.97 6.74 -10.94
N GLU A 264 14.17 8.02 -10.63
CA GLU A 264 15.35 8.80 -11.01
C GLU A 264 16.39 8.89 -9.88
N MET A 265 16.07 8.43 -8.67
CA MET A 265 16.92 8.57 -7.48
C MET A 265 18.28 7.88 -7.65
N VAL A 266 18.27 6.60 -8.08
CA VAL A 266 19.50 5.80 -8.21
C VAL A 266 20.42 6.38 -9.30
N ALA A 267 19.84 6.87 -10.40
CA ALA A 267 20.61 7.50 -11.48
C ALA A 267 21.24 8.82 -11.04
N ASN A 268 20.51 9.65 -10.30
CA ASN A 268 21.05 10.91 -9.76
C ASN A 268 22.12 10.69 -8.69
N LEU A 269 21.96 9.67 -7.84
CA LEU A 269 22.98 9.25 -6.88
C LEU A 269 24.25 8.82 -7.63
N ARG A 270 24.12 7.95 -8.63
CA ARG A 270 25.25 7.45 -9.46
C ARG A 270 25.99 8.56 -10.19
N ALA A 271 25.27 9.58 -10.65
CA ALA A 271 25.86 10.71 -11.37
C ALA A 271 26.56 11.73 -10.46
N GLY A 272 26.49 11.57 -9.12
CA GLY A 272 26.98 12.57 -8.17
C GLY A 272 26.13 13.84 -8.11
N ASN A 273 24.91 13.80 -8.64
CA ASN A 273 23.95 14.91 -8.53
C ASN A 273 23.35 15.01 -7.12
N LEU A 274 23.35 13.89 -6.39
CA LEU A 274 22.92 13.75 -5.00
C LEU A 274 24.03 13.08 -4.19
N ASP A 275 24.23 13.53 -2.96
CA ASP A 275 25.08 12.89 -1.96
C ASP A 275 24.34 11.78 -1.20
N GLY A 276 23.01 11.91 -1.13
CA GLY A 276 22.13 10.92 -0.56
C GLY A 276 20.67 11.23 -0.86
N TYR A 277 19.76 10.44 -0.31
CA TYR A 277 18.33 10.71 -0.36
C TYR A 277 17.61 10.02 0.80
N LEU A 278 16.42 10.52 1.11
CA LEU A 278 15.41 9.74 1.84
C LEU A 278 14.30 9.38 0.85
N SER A 279 14.18 8.10 0.54
CA SER A 279 13.34 7.61 -0.57
C SER A 279 12.58 6.33 -0.15
N PRO A 280 11.45 5.99 -0.80
CA PRO A 280 10.81 4.71 -0.56
C PRO A 280 11.56 3.59 -1.27
N ASP A 281 11.40 2.38 -0.75
CA ASP A 281 11.80 1.17 -1.47
C ASP A 281 10.93 0.96 -2.74
N PRO A 282 11.46 0.32 -3.79
CA PRO A 282 12.67 -0.49 -3.80
C PRO A 282 13.94 0.27 -4.16
N PHE A 283 13.89 1.60 -4.33
CA PHE A 283 15.02 2.37 -4.83
C PHE A 283 16.18 2.44 -3.84
N ASN A 284 15.91 2.32 -2.54
CA ASN A 284 16.94 2.18 -1.52
C ASN A 284 17.72 0.87 -1.73
N GLN A 285 17.00 -0.26 -1.76
CA GLN A 285 17.63 -1.56 -2.01
C GLN A 285 18.26 -1.66 -3.41
N ARG A 286 17.72 -0.93 -4.39
CA ARG A 286 18.26 -0.87 -5.73
C ARG A 286 19.61 -0.18 -5.78
N ALA A 287 19.82 0.91 -5.03
CA ALA A 287 21.12 1.56 -4.94
C ALA A 287 22.19 0.65 -4.33
N VAL A 288 21.82 -0.17 -3.34
CA VAL A 288 22.71 -1.21 -2.78
C VAL A 288 23.00 -2.30 -3.81
N TRP A 289 21.95 -2.83 -4.46
CA TRP A 289 22.07 -3.85 -5.50
C TRP A 289 23.02 -3.42 -6.64
N GLU A 290 22.94 -2.16 -7.02
CA GLU A 290 23.77 -1.57 -8.07
C GLU A 290 25.13 -1.06 -7.58
N LYS A 291 25.43 -1.21 -6.28
CA LYS A 291 26.68 -0.79 -5.62
C LYS A 291 26.96 0.72 -5.75
N VAL A 292 25.91 1.53 -5.82
CA VAL A 292 25.98 3.00 -5.93
C VAL A 292 25.82 3.67 -4.57
N GLY A 293 25.03 3.08 -3.68
CA GLY A 293 24.80 3.60 -2.34
C GLY A 293 24.75 2.52 -1.29
N PHE A 294 24.72 2.95 -0.04
CA PHE A 294 24.49 2.10 1.13
C PHE A 294 23.36 2.67 1.99
N ILE A 295 22.66 1.79 2.69
CA ILE A 295 21.62 2.17 3.65
C ILE A 295 22.32 2.71 4.89
N HIS A 296 22.12 4.00 5.18
CA HIS A 296 22.66 4.64 6.38
C HIS A 296 21.82 4.31 7.61
N ILE A 297 20.50 4.48 7.49
CA ILE A 297 19.50 4.20 8.54
C ILE A 297 18.13 3.92 7.90
N LEU A 298 17.35 3.01 8.48
CA LEU A 298 15.95 2.82 8.11
C LEU A 298 15.08 3.88 8.79
N THR A 299 14.01 4.34 8.15
CA THR A 299 13.13 5.33 8.78
C THR A 299 12.35 4.79 9.98
N LYS A 300 12.21 3.45 10.12
CA LYS A 300 11.67 2.83 11.32
C LYS A 300 12.49 3.19 12.57
N ASP A 301 13.80 3.36 12.42
CA ASP A 301 14.71 3.72 13.53
C ASP A 301 14.62 5.22 13.87
N ILE A 302 13.98 6.03 13.02
CA ILE A 302 13.65 7.44 13.28
C ILE A 302 12.30 7.53 13.98
N TRP A 303 11.29 6.82 13.44
CA TRP A 303 9.94 6.71 13.99
C TRP A 303 9.34 5.35 13.64
N GLU A 304 9.28 4.45 14.63
CA GLU A 304 8.71 3.12 14.44
C GLU A 304 7.22 3.18 14.08
N GLY A 305 6.83 2.49 13.01
CA GLY A 305 5.45 2.40 12.56
C GLY A 305 4.91 3.72 11.98
N HIS A 306 5.79 4.63 11.54
CA HIS A 306 5.36 5.87 10.90
C HIS A 306 4.55 5.55 9.62
N PRO A 307 3.50 6.33 9.31
CA PRO A 307 2.78 6.16 8.06
C PRO A 307 3.66 6.62 6.90
N CYS A 308 3.46 6.08 5.71
CA CYS A 308 4.24 6.46 4.53
C CYS A 308 3.33 6.89 3.37
N CYS A 309 2.72 5.91 2.72
CA CYS A 309 1.80 6.11 1.61
C CYS A 309 0.39 5.75 2.01
N ALA A 310 -0.57 6.26 1.25
CA ALA A 310 -1.97 6.10 1.50
C ALA A 310 -2.76 5.96 0.21
N PHE A 311 -3.84 5.22 0.33
CA PHE A 311 -4.91 5.20 -0.64
C PHE A 311 -5.84 6.37 -0.31
N ALA A 312 -6.03 7.27 -1.28
CA ALA A 312 -6.82 8.48 -1.10
C ALA A 312 -7.71 8.77 -2.32
N CYS A 313 -8.82 9.46 -2.09
CA CYS A 313 -9.73 9.90 -3.14
C CYS A 313 -10.34 11.25 -2.80
N SER A 314 -10.99 11.89 -3.77
CA SER A 314 -11.72 13.12 -3.49
C SER A 314 -12.98 12.82 -2.67
N GLN A 315 -13.34 13.71 -1.74
CA GLN A 315 -14.60 13.60 -0.99
C GLN A 315 -15.81 13.53 -1.95
N GLN A 316 -15.75 14.25 -3.07
CA GLN A 316 -16.78 14.25 -4.08
C GLN A 316 -17.02 12.84 -4.65
N PHE A 317 -15.95 12.14 -5.07
CA PHE A 317 -16.06 10.77 -5.59
C PHE A 317 -16.72 9.84 -4.58
N ALA A 318 -16.26 9.87 -3.32
CA ALA A 318 -16.80 9.03 -2.26
C ALA A 318 -18.27 9.33 -1.95
N SER A 319 -18.67 10.60 -2.03
CA SER A 319 -20.05 11.04 -1.75
C SER A 319 -21.01 10.72 -2.90
N GLU A 320 -20.56 10.85 -4.15
CA GLU A 320 -21.36 10.59 -5.36
C GLU A 320 -21.45 9.10 -5.68
N ASN A 321 -20.48 8.28 -5.23
CA ASN A 321 -20.40 6.85 -5.52
C ASN A 321 -20.17 6.03 -4.23
N PRO A 322 -21.06 6.13 -3.22
CA PRO A 322 -20.81 5.54 -1.90
C PRO A 322 -20.68 4.01 -1.91
N ASN A 323 -21.43 3.29 -2.76
CA ASN A 323 -21.32 1.83 -2.83
C ASN A 323 -20.03 1.42 -3.53
N THR A 324 -19.69 2.07 -4.65
CA THR A 324 -18.40 1.90 -5.34
C THR A 324 -17.21 2.21 -4.45
N TYR A 325 -17.27 3.32 -3.72
CA TYR A 325 -16.23 3.71 -2.76
C TYR A 325 -16.08 2.66 -1.66
N GLY A 326 -17.18 2.21 -1.07
CA GLY A 326 -17.16 1.16 -0.05
C GLY A 326 -16.60 -0.17 -0.57
N ALA A 327 -16.92 -0.56 -1.81
CA ALA A 327 -16.36 -1.75 -2.46
C ALA A 327 -14.84 -1.60 -2.68
N LEU A 328 -14.40 -0.41 -3.10
CA LEU A 328 -12.99 -0.13 -3.35
C LEU A 328 -12.18 -0.11 -2.05
N LEU A 329 -12.72 0.51 -0.99
CA LEU A 329 -12.10 0.51 0.33
C LEU A 329 -11.93 -0.90 0.89
N ARG A 330 -12.96 -1.75 0.76
CA ARG A 330 -12.86 -3.18 1.14
C ARG A 330 -11.76 -3.90 0.38
N ALA A 331 -11.66 -3.69 -0.94
CA ALA A 331 -10.60 -4.28 -1.76
C ALA A 331 -9.21 -3.88 -1.29
N ILE A 332 -9.01 -2.61 -0.94
CA ILE A 332 -7.72 -2.09 -0.48
C ILE A 332 -7.39 -2.58 0.93
N ILE A 333 -8.35 -2.59 1.87
CA ILE A 333 -8.12 -3.11 3.22
C ILE A 333 -7.77 -4.59 3.18
N ASP A 334 -8.53 -5.41 2.44
CA ASP A 334 -8.22 -6.82 2.22
C ASP A 334 -6.80 -7.01 1.64
N ALA A 335 -6.44 -6.23 0.62
CA ALA A 335 -5.13 -6.32 -0.02
C ALA A 335 -4.00 -5.89 0.93
N THR A 336 -4.24 -4.88 1.76
CA THR A 336 -3.28 -4.41 2.77
C THR A 336 -3.06 -5.50 3.83
N GLN A 337 -4.13 -6.11 4.33
CA GLN A 337 -4.08 -7.21 5.30
C GLN A 337 -3.38 -8.44 4.72
N TYR A 338 -3.63 -8.77 3.45
CA TYR A 338 -2.91 -9.84 2.77
C TYR A 338 -1.41 -9.59 2.67
N SER A 339 -1.01 -8.32 2.51
CA SER A 339 0.39 -7.89 2.43
C SER A 339 1.08 -7.89 3.80
N GLN A 340 0.31 -7.71 4.88
CA GLN A 340 0.82 -7.73 6.25
C GLN A 340 1.40 -9.12 6.59
N ASP A 341 0.70 -10.18 6.19
CA ASP A 341 1.12 -11.56 6.41
C ASP A 341 2.46 -11.87 5.70
N ALA A 342 3.47 -12.18 6.50
CA ALA A 342 4.83 -12.45 6.05
C ALA A 342 4.93 -13.62 5.07
N ASP A 343 4.04 -14.61 5.16
CA ASP A 343 4.05 -15.79 4.29
C ASP A 343 3.68 -15.44 2.83
N ASN A 344 2.87 -14.40 2.64
CA ASN A 344 2.44 -13.94 1.32
C ASN A 344 3.49 -13.05 0.64
N ARG A 345 4.43 -12.47 1.38
CA ARG A 345 5.34 -11.44 0.85
C ARG A 345 6.24 -11.90 -0.30
N LYS A 346 6.57 -13.18 -0.37
CA LYS A 346 7.35 -13.75 -1.48
C LYS A 346 6.56 -13.77 -2.78
N GLU A 347 5.34 -14.29 -2.77
CA GLU A 347 4.50 -14.31 -3.98
C GLU A 347 4.08 -12.89 -4.40
N ILE A 348 3.86 -11.98 -3.44
CA ILE A 348 3.60 -10.57 -3.72
C ILE A 348 4.78 -9.97 -4.49
N SER A 349 6.01 -10.29 -4.11
CA SER A 349 7.20 -9.78 -4.81
C SER A 349 7.24 -10.20 -6.29
N GLU A 350 6.77 -11.41 -6.61
CA GLU A 350 6.66 -11.90 -7.99
C GLU A 350 5.52 -11.20 -8.74
N ALA A 351 4.37 -11.00 -8.09
CA ALA A 351 3.19 -10.38 -8.68
C ALA A 351 3.40 -8.91 -9.09
N ILE A 352 4.20 -8.16 -8.32
CA ILE A 352 4.39 -6.71 -8.51
C ILE A 352 5.68 -6.34 -9.26
N ALA A 353 6.57 -7.30 -9.52
CA ALA A 353 7.80 -7.10 -10.29
C ALA A 353 7.63 -6.71 -11.78
N PRO A 354 6.63 -7.23 -12.52
CA PRO A 354 6.53 -7.05 -13.96
C PRO A 354 6.50 -5.59 -14.45
N LYS A 355 6.75 -5.40 -15.75
CA LYS A 355 6.91 -4.10 -16.40
C LYS A 355 5.70 -3.18 -16.24
N ASN A 356 4.49 -3.71 -16.18
CA ASN A 356 3.26 -2.94 -15.96
C ASN A 356 3.15 -2.40 -14.53
N TYR A 357 3.91 -2.95 -13.58
CA TYR A 357 3.99 -2.52 -12.18
C TYR A 357 5.37 -1.91 -11.88
N LEU A 358 6.13 -2.46 -10.94
CA LEU A 358 7.37 -1.85 -10.45
C LEU A 358 8.50 -1.86 -11.49
N ASN A 359 8.52 -2.85 -12.38
CA ASN A 359 9.61 -3.06 -13.33
C ASN A 359 10.99 -3.15 -12.62
N GLN A 360 11.06 -3.94 -11.55
CA GLN A 360 12.26 -4.14 -10.73
C GLN A 360 12.55 -5.64 -10.59
N PRO A 361 13.81 -6.06 -10.36
CA PRO A 361 14.08 -7.47 -10.15
C PRO A 361 13.37 -8.01 -8.90
N VAL A 362 12.77 -9.19 -9.04
CA VAL A 362 12.09 -9.90 -7.93
C VAL A 362 12.98 -9.98 -6.69
N ALA A 363 14.27 -10.30 -6.86
CA ALA A 363 15.22 -10.38 -5.75
C ALA A 363 15.38 -9.06 -4.96
N VAL A 364 15.25 -7.90 -5.61
CA VAL A 364 15.31 -6.59 -4.93
C VAL A 364 14.02 -6.36 -4.16
N ILE A 365 12.87 -6.63 -4.77
CA ILE A 365 11.56 -6.47 -4.12
C ILE A 365 11.42 -7.42 -2.93
N GLN A 366 11.84 -8.68 -3.09
CA GLN A 366 11.79 -9.68 -2.02
C GLN A 366 12.66 -9.28 -0.81
N GLN A 367 13.88 -8.76 -1.04
CA GLN A 367 14.73 -8.25 0.04
C GLN A 367 14.06 -7.15 0.87
N VAL A 368 13.26 -6.31 0.21
CA VAL A 368 12.46 -5.26 0.86
C VAL A 368 11.32 -5.91 1.65
N LEU A 369 10.44 -6.66 0.99
CA LEU A 369 9.22 -7.16 1.61
C LEU A 369 9.49 -8.17 2.73
N THR A 370 10.51 -9.03 2.59
CA THR A 370 10.84 -10.03 3.63
C THR A 370 11.82 -9.51 4.69
N GLY A 371 12.35 -8.30 4.52
CA GLY A 371 13.25 -7.70 5.50
C GLY A 371 14.63 -8.32 5.62
N ARG A 372 15.02 -9.22 4.71
CA ARG A 372 16.36 -9.82 4.68
C ARG A 372 17.14 -9.27 3.50
N TYR A 373 18.10 -8.40 3.75
CA TYR A 373 18.70 -7.56 2.72
C TYR A 373 20.18 -7.26 2.97
N ALA A 374 20.93 -6.97 1.92
CA ALA A 374 22.28 -6.39 2.07
C ALA A 374 22.17 -4.88 2.34
N ASP A 375 22.98 -4.35 3.25
CA ASP A 375 22.97 -2.92 3.60
C ASP A 375 23.90 -2.05 2.73
N GLY A 376 24.80 -2.67 1.95
CA GLY A 376 25.80 -1.96 1.15
C GLY A 376 27.09 -1.59 1.89
N LEU A 377 27.18 -1.97 3.18
CA LEU A 377 28.35 -1.84 4.05
C LEU A 377 29.09 -3.16 4.24
N GLY A 378 28.53 -4.27 3.75
CA GLY A 378 29.15 -5.59 3.77
C GLY A 378 28.35 -6.61 4.59
N GLU A 379 27.30 -6.17 5.26
CA GLU A 379 26.48 -7.02 6.12
C GLU A 379 25.13 -7.34 5.48
N VAL A 380 24.57 -8.47 5.91
CA VAL A 380 23.19 -8.85 5.61
C VAL A 380 22.35 -8.64 6.86
N GLN A 381 21.40 -7.74 6.76
CA GLN A 381 20.46 -7.41 7.82
C GLN A 381 19.24 -8.33 7.75
N ASN A 382 18.63 -8.57 8.91
CA ASN A 382 17.37 -9.29 9.05
C ASN A 382 16.40 -8.47 9.92
N VAL A 383 15.60 -7.63 9.26
CA VAL A 383 14.62 -6.72 9.85
C VAL A 383 13.28 -6.97 9.16
N PRO A 384 12.53 -8.02 9.54
CA PRO A 384 11.29 -8.45 8.86
C PRO A 384 10.22 -7.35 8.75
N ASP A 385 10.25 -6.41 9.68
CA ASP A 385 9.36 -5.25 9.83
C ASP A 385 10.01 -3.94 9.31
N ARG A 386 11.03 -4.03 8.42
CA ARG A 386 11.58 -2.84 7.73
C ARG A 386 10.54 -2.12 6.90
N ILE A 387 9.54 -2.86 6.41
CA ILE A 387 8.30 -2.41 5.80
C ILE A 387 7.19 -3.28 6.40
N ASP A 388 6.04 -2.67 6.66
CA ASP A 388 4.84 -3.42 7.04
C ASP A 388 3.59 -2.72 6.51
N PHE A 389 2.45 -3.41 6.62
CA PHE A 389 1.18 -3.01 6.02
C PHE A 389 0.11 -2.96 7.12
N ASP A 390 -0.30 -1.74 7.48
CA ASP A 390 -1.38 -1.48 8.44
C ASP A 390 -2.31 -0.43 7.82
N PRO A 391 -3.58 -0.78 7.53
CA PRO A 391 -4.49 0.14 6.85
C PRO A 391 -4.95 1.31 7.72
N PHE A 392 -4.76 1.28 9.03
CA PHE A 392 -5.48 2.20 9.92
C PHE A 392 -4.93 3.65 9.88
N PRO A 393 -5.74 4.65 9.47
CA PRO A 393 -5.28 6.02 9.31
C PRO A 393 -5.39 6.80 10.65
N TRP A 394 -4.45 6.57 11.56
CA TRP A 394 -4.43 7.24 12.87
C TRP A 394 -4.50 8.76 12.76
N HIS A 395 -5.52 9.39 13.35
CA HIS A 395 -5.65 10.86 13.37
C HIS A 395 -4.43 11.51 14.03
N SER A 396 -3.89 10.90 15.10
CA SER A 396 -2.66 11.38 15.73
C SER A 396 -1.47 11.50 14.76
N MET A 397 -1.36 10.63 13.75
CA MET A 397 -0.33 10.77 12.73
C MET A 397 -0.62 11.94 11.78
N GLY A 398 -1.89 12.15 11.41
CA GLY A 398 -2.32 13.33 10.64
C GLY A 398 -1.99 14.63 11.37
N VAL A 399 -2.26 14.70 12.68
CA VAL A 399 -1.87 15.84 13.53
C VAL A 399 -0.36 16.04 13.52
N TRP A 400 0.45 14.98 13.70
CA TRP A 400 1.91 15.11 13.64
C TRP A 400 2.37 15.68 12.29
N ILE A 401 1.83 15.19 11.18
CA ILE A 401 2.17 15.68 9.84
C ILE A 401 1.85 17.18 9.71
N LEU A 402 0.67 17.60 10.16
CA LEU A 402 0.29 19.02 10.17
C LEU A 402 1.25 19.85 11.04
N THR A 403 1.72 19.33 12.19
CA THR A 403 2.74 20.03 12.99
C THR A 403 4.05 20.21 12.22
N GLN A 404 4.47 19.23 11.42
CA GLN A 404 5.69 19.35 10.62
C GLN A 404 5.49 20.28 9.42
N MET A 405 4.30 20.29 8.82
CA MET A 405 3.93 21.28 7.80
C MET A 405 4.03 22.70 8.38
N LYS A 406 3.52 22.93 9.60
CA LYS A 406 3.64 24.24 10.27
C LYS A 406 5.09 24.55 10.62
N ARG A 407 5.80 23.63 11.27
CA ARG A 407 7.21 23.79 11.69
C ARG A 407 8.09 24.29 10.55
N TRP A 408 7.84 23.84 9.33
CA TRP A 408 8.63 24.19 8.14
C TRP A 408 8.00 25.26 7.25
N GLY A 409 6.93 25.94 7.70
CA GLY A 409 6.34 27.07 7.00
C GLY A 409 5.50 26.71 5.77
N TYR A 410 5.06 25.46 5.64
CA TYR A 410 4.14 25.04 4.56
C TYR A 410 2.70 25.47 4.82
N ILE A 411 2.35 25.71 6.09
CA ILE A 411 1.05 26.22 6.51
C ILE A 411 1.29 27.33 7.54
N GLU A 412 0.50 28.39 7.47
CA GLU A 412 0.63 29.59 8.30
C GLU A 412 -0.60 29.79 9.18
N GLY A 413 -0.44 30.55 10.25
CA GLY A 413 -1.54 30.95 11.15
C GLY A 413 -1.97 29.89 12.17
N ASP A 414 -3.17 30.09 12.70
CA ASP A 414 -3.81 29.17 13.64
C ASP A 414 -4.39 27.99 12.87
N VAL A 415 -3.98 26.77 13.26
CA VAL A 415 -4.34 25.53 12.60
C VAL A 415 -5.18 24.70 13.55
N ASP A 416 -6.41 24.36 13.15
CA ASP A 416 -7.19 23.34 13.84
C ASP A 416 -6.71 21.96 13.39
N TYR A 417 -5.64 21.49 14.05
CA TYR A 417 -4.99 20.24 13.68
C TYR A 417 -5.93 19.03 13.77
N GLN A 418 -6.82 19.03 14.77
CA GLN A 418 -7.73 17.93 15.02
C GLN A 418 -8.81 17.88 13.93
N ASP A 419 -9.48 19.01 13.68
CA ASP A 419 -10.54 19.08 12.66
C ASP A 419 -10.02 18.67 11.27
N ILE A 420 -8.86 19.19 10.87
CA ILE A 420 -8.27 18.84 9.56
C ILE A 420 -7.88 17.37 9.50
N ALA A 421 -7.26 16.83 10.56
CA ALA A 421 -6.89 15.42 10.59
C ALA A 421 -8.12 14.50 10.52
N GLU A 422 -9.20 14.80 11.26
CA GLU A 422 -10.43 14.01 11.28
C GLU A 422 -11.21 14.09 9.96
N GLN A 423 -11.21 15.25 9.29
CA GLN A 423 -11.83 15.41 7.97
C GLN A 423 -11.14 14.59 6.88
N VAL A 424 -9.81 14.45 6.97
CA VAL A 424 -9.01 13.80 5.92
C VAL A 424 -8.78 12.32 6.25
N TYR A 425 -8.41 11.97 7.48
CA TYR A 425 -8.05 10.61 7.88
C TYR A 425 -9.31 9.95 8.43
N VAL A 426 -10.12 9.33 7.58
CA VAL A 426 -11.45 8.83 7.95
C VAL A 426 -11.41 7.50 8.75
N ALA A 427 -10.71 7.48 9.88
CA ALA A 427 -10.41 6.27 10.66
C ALA A 427 -11.64 5.51 11.16
N GLY A 428 -12.75 6.22 11.42
CA GLY A 428 -14.01 5.60 11.80
C GLY A 428 -14.59 4.72 10.69
N GLU A 429 -14.47 5.16 9.43
CA GLU A 429 -14.90 4.37 8.27
C GLU A 429 -14.00 3.16 8.07
N THR A 430 -12.68 3.34 8.17
CA THR A 430 -11.71 2.24 8.10
C THR A 430 -11.98 1.18 9.15
N ARG A 431 -12.22 1.59 10.42
CA ARG A 431 -12.56 0.67 11.52
C ARG A 431 -13.77 -0.19 11.15
N LYS A 432 -14.85 0.46 10.74
CA LYS A 432 -16.09 -0.22 10.38
C LYS A 432 -15.85 -1.26 9.28
N VAL A 433 -15.11 -0.90 8.24
CA VAL A 433 -14.81 -1.83 7.14
C VAL A 433 -13.90 -2.97 7.60
N MET A 434 -12.89 -2.70 8.41
CA MET A 434 -12.03 -3.75 8.99
C MET A 434 -12.86 -4.76 9.80
N GLU A 435 -13.77 -4.28 10.65
CA GLU A 435 -14.66 -5.13 11.46
C GLU A 435 -15.62 -5.95 10.59
N GLU A 436 -16.21 -5.34 9.56
CA GLU A 436 -17.08 -6.05 8.58
C GLU A 436 -16.35 -7.18 7.85
N LEU A 437 -15.05 -7.00 7.59
CA LEU A 437 -14.19 -7.99 6.94
C LEU A 437 -13.61 -9.03 7.92
N GLY A 438 -13.89 -8.89 9.22
CA GLY A 438 -13.41 -9.80 10.27
C GLY A 438 -11.99 -9.53 10.75
N TYR A 439 -11.43 -8.36 10.44
CA TYR A 439 -10.11 -7.95 10.92
C TYR A 439 -10.20 -7.22 12.26
N THR A 440 -9.09 -7.23 13.01
CA THR A 440 -8.98 -6.45 14.25
C THR A 440 -8.74 -4.98 13.91
N ALA A 441 -9.52 -4.09 14.51
CA ALA A 441 -9.39 -2.65 14.32
C ALA A 441 -9.15 -1.93 15.67
N PRO A 442 -8.31 -0.87 15.70
CA PRO A 442 -8.12 -0.06 16.91
C PRO A 442 -9.41 0.65 17.36
N THR A 443 -9.71 0.62 18.65
CA THR A 443 -10.86 1.33 19.25
C THR A 443 -10.63 2.83 19.38
N GLU A 444 -9.36 3.26 19.47
CA GLU A 444 -8.94 4.66 19.53
C GLU A 444 -8.34 5.12 18.19
N THR A 445 -8.37 6.43 17.93
CA THR A 445 -7.77 7.05 16.72
C THR A 445 -6.59 7.96 17.05
N TYR A 446 -6.36 8.22 18.34
CA TYR A 446 -5.27 9.04 18.84
C TYR A 446 -4.38 8.24 19.77
N LYS A 447 -3.06 8.36 19.59
CA LYS A 447 -2.05 7.84 20.49
C LYS A 447 -0.83 8.75 20.51
N ASN A 448 -0.04 8.65 21.56
CA ASN A 448 1.27 9.30 21.61
C ASN A 448 2.24 8.57 20.70
N HIS A 449 3.19 9.31 20.14
CA HIS A 449 4.27 8.77 19.31
C HIS A 449 5.62 9.17 19.88
N THR A 450 6.66 8.39 19.59
CA THR A 450 8.04 8.73 19.95
C THR A 450 8.87 8.80 18.67
N ILE A 451 9.45 9.98 18.42
CA ILE A 451 10.24 10.26 17.22
C ILE A 451 11.63 10.72 17.68
N MET A 452 12.65 9.90 17.38
CA MET A 452 14.03 10.07 17.88
C MET A 452 14.11 10.39 19.38
N GLY A 453 13.37 9.63 20.20
CA GLY A 453 13.34 9.78 21.65
C GLY A 453 12.48 10.94 22.18
N LYS A 454 11.94 11.80 21.30
CA LYS A 454 11.02 12.87 21.69
C LYS A 454 9.58 12.38 21.62
N THR A 455 8.83 12.54 22.72
CA THR A 455 7.41 12.21 22.75
C THR A 455 6.59 13.31 22.07
N PHE A 456 5.73 12.89 21.15
CA PHE A 456 4.68 13.70 20.56
C PHE A 456 3.33 13.33 21.19
N ASP A 457 2.72 14.30 21.89
CA ASP A 457 1.34 14.22 22.36
C ASP A 457 0.44 14.98 21.36
N PRO A 458 -0.47 14.29 20.64
CA PRO A 458 -1.34 14.92 19.66
C PRO A 458 -2.34 15.92 20.27
N LYS A 459 -2.50 15.95 21.60
CA LYS A 459 -3.31 16.96 22.30
C LYS A 459 -2.57 18.27 22.52
N LYS A 460 -1.25 18.29 22.29
CA LYS A 460 -0.37 19.44 22.49
C LYS A 460 0.48 19.74 21.25
N PRO A 461 -0.12 19.87 20.05
CA PRO A 461 0.63 20.00 18.80
C PRO A 461 1.49 21.27 18.76
N GLU A 462 0.99 22.37 19.33
CA GLU A 462 1.70 23.66 19.32
C GLU A 462 2.90 23.65 20.29
N GLU A 463 2.75 23.07 21.49
CA GLU A 463 3.89 22.86 22.42
C GLU A 463 4.98 22.02 21.74
N TYR A 464 4.59 21.00 20.96
CA TYR A 464 5.53 20.19 20.21
C TYR A 464 6.29 20.99 19.15
N VAL A 465 5.62 21.82 18.34
CA VAL A 465 6.29 22.70 17.36
C VAL A 465 7.25 23.68 18.05
N GLN A 466 6.84 24.25 19.18
CA GLN A 466 7.64 25.22 19.95
C GLN A 466 8.84 24.60 20.66
N SER A 467 8.83 23.29 20.87
CA SER A 467 9.92 22.57 21.51
C SER A 467 11.15 22.33 20.63
N PHE A 468 11.17 22.82 19.39
CA PHE A 468 12.28 22.65 18.44
C PHE A 468 13.07 23.94 18.24
N ASP A 469 14.40 23.83 18.32
CA ASP A 469 15.31 24.96 18.09
C ASP A 469 15.36 25.38 16.61
N ILE A 470 15.33 24.41 15.70
CA ILE A 470 15.34 24.64 14.25
C ILE A 470 13.92 24.49 13.69
N ARG A 471 13.34 25.62 13.29
CA ARG A 471 11.98 25.77 12.73
C ARG A 471 11.84 27.05 11.87
N ARG A 472 10.68 27.24 11.24
CA ARG A 472 10.28 28.41 10.43
C ARG A 472 8.98 29.09 10.88
N SER A 473 8.24 28.45 11.78
CA SER A 473 7.01 28.95 12.43
C SER A 473 7.26 29.66 13.75
#